data_AF-A0A9D6ZLQ6-F1
#
_entry.id   AF-A0A9D6ZLQ6-F1
#
_cell.length_a   1.000
_cell.length_b   1.000
_cell.length_c   1.000
_cell.angle_alpha   90.00
_cell.angle_beta   90.00
_cell.angle_gamma   90.00
#
_symmetry.space_group_name_H-M   'P 1'
#
loop_
_entity.id
_entity.type
_entity.pdbx_description
1 polymer ?
#
loop_
_entity_poly.entity_id
_entity_poly.type
_entity_poly.pdbx_seq_one_letter_code
_entity_poly.pdbx_strand_id
1 'polypeptide(L)'
;MRVLIQACIPVQTGNRALKDGTLQNTMMGFIERVRPEAAYFGLESGQRTGYFVVDLKESSDLPPLLEPLFTNLDAEVKVTPIMNAEDLKKGLSKLGKT
;
A
#
# COMPACT_ATOMS: atom_id res chain seq x y z
N MET A 1 -4.58 13.10 -0.85
CA MET A 1 -4.36 12.54 -2.20
C MET A 1 -4.50 11.05 -2.09
N ARG A 2 -5.37 10.44 -2.88
CA ARG A 2 -5.57 9.00 -2.84
C ARG A 2 -4.46 8.26 -3.57
N VAL A 3 -3.86 7.29 -2.91
CA VAL A 3 -2.83 6.42 -3.46
C VAL A 3 -3.16 4.96 -3.21
N LEU A 4 -2.75 4.11 -4.13
CA LEU A 4 -2.64 2.68 -3.92
C LEU A 4 -1.21 2.37 -3.48
N ILE A 5 -1.06 1.81 -2.29
CA ILE A 5 0.19 1.23 -1.82
C ILE A 5 0.11 -0.27 -2.03
N GLN A 6 0.99 -0.81 -2.85
CA GLN A 6 1.16 -2.26 -3.04
C GLN A 6 2.47 -2.67 -2.35
N ALA A 7 2.40 -3.60 -1.40
CA ALA A 7 3.56 -4.11 -0.67
C ALA A 7 3.70 -5.61 -0.93
N CYS A 8 4.70 -6.00 -1.73
CA CYS A 8 4.97 -7.36 -2.17
C CYS A 8 6.13 -7.94 -1.35
N ILE A 9 5.89 -9.05 -0.65
CA ILE A 9 6.85 -9.62 0.30
C ILE A 9 7.52 -10.86 -0.30
N PRO A 10 8.87 -10.88 -0.40
CA PRO A 10 9.63 -12.05 -0.84
C PRO A 10 9.23 -13.32 -0.08
N VAL A 11 9.06 -14.43 -0.80
CA VAL A 11 8.55 -15.70 -0.22
C VAL A 11 9.39 -16.15 0.97
N GLN A 12 10.72 -16.10 0.85
CA GLN A 12 11.63 -16.51 1.91
C GLN A 12 11.50 -15.61 3.16
N THR A 13 11.51 -14.30 2.98
CA THR A 13 11.36 -13.32 4.06
C THR A 13 9.98 -13.44 4.72
N GLY A 14 8.90 -13.49 3.93
CA GLY A 14 7.55 -13.64 4.44
C GLY A 14 7.34 -14.95 5.21
N ASN A 15 7.94 -16.06 4.79
CA ASN A 15 7.86 -17.33 5.52
C ASN A 15 8.59 -17.27 6.87
N ARG A 16 9.73 -16.57 6.94
CA ARG A 16 10.48 -16.36 8.19
C ARG A 16 9.71 -15.44 9.14
N ALA A 17 9.30 -14.28 8.63
CA ALA A 17 8.54 -13.26 9.35
C ALA A 17 7.19 -13.78 9.86
N LEU A 18 6.58 -14.75 9.17
CA LEU A 18 5.37 -15.41 9.66
C LEU A 18 5.66 -16.29 10.89
N LYS A 19 6.78 -17.01 10.90
CA LYS A 19 7.14 -17.93 12.00
C LYS A 19 7.55 -17.19 13.28
N ASP A 20 8.23 -16.06 13.14
CA ASP A 20 8.67 -15.24 14.27
C ASP A 20 7.67 -14.15 14.69
N GLY A 21 6.54 -14.03 13.98
CA GLY A 21 5.46 -13.08 14.26
C GLY A 21 5.68 -11.66 13.71
N THR A 22 6.84 -11.37 13.13
CA THR A 22 7.17 -10.05 12.57
C THR A 22 6.20 -9.62 11.47
N LEU A 23 5.71 -10.58 10.67
CA LEU A 23 4.73 -10.32 9.62
C LEU A 23 3.43 -9.75 10.19
N GLN A 24 2.88 -10.41 11.22
CA GLN A 24 1.64 -9.99 11.84
C GLN A 24 1.80 -8.62 12.52
N ASN A 25 2.87 -8.45 13.30
CA ASN A 25 3.12 -7.20 14.03
C ASN A 25 3.32 -6.01 13.08
N THR A 26 4.14 -6.19 12.04
CA THR A 26 4.41 -5.13 11.06
C THR A 26 3.15 -4.79 10.26
N MET A 27 2.41 -5.80 9.78
CA MET A 27 1.23 -5.57 8.95
C MET A 27 0.08 -4.92 9.73
N MET A 28 -0.20 -5.41 10.95
CA MET A 28 -1.25 -4.82 11.79
C MET A 28 -0.88 -3.41 12.24
N GLY A 29 0.38 -3.17 12.63
CA GLY A 29 0.86 -1.84 12.97
C GLY A 29 0.81 -0.86 11.80
N PHE A 30 1.10 -1.34 10.57
CA PHE A 30 0.95 -0.54 9.36
C PHE A 30 -0.51 -0.15 9.12
N ILE A 31 -1.45 -1.10 9.20
CA ILE A 31 -2.88 -0.83 9.01
C ILE A 31 -3.42 0.13 10.07
N GLU A 32 -3.04 -0.04 11.34
CA GLU A 32 -3.46 0.84 12.44
C GLU A 32 -2.95 2.27 12.25
N ARG A 33 -1.71 2.42 11.81
CA ARG A 33 -1.09 3.72 11.57
C ARG A 33 -1.69 4.44 10.36
N VAL A 34 -1.85 3.70 9.26
CA VAL A 34 -2.22 4.26 7.95
C VAL A 34 -3.73 4.44 7.81
N ARG A 35 -4.53 3.59 8.48
CA ARG A 35 -6.00 3.54 8.39
C ARG A 35 -6.49 3.64 6.94
N PRO A 36 -6.15 2.64 6.10
CA PRO A 36 -6.54 2.67 4.70
C PRO A 36 -8.06 2.68 4.56
N GLU A 37 -8.56 3.33 3.51
CA GLU A 37 -9.97 3.27 3.12
C GLU A 37 -10.40 1.84 2.78
N ALA A 38 -9.49 1.07 2.20
CA ALA A 38 -9.65 -0.34 1.94
C ALA A 38 -8.29 -1.05 1.97
N ALA A 39 -8.28 -2.26 2.50
CA ALA A 39 -7.12 -3.15 2.50
C ALA A 39 -7.53 -4.50 1.90
N TYR A 40 -6.77 -4.96 0.92
CA TYR A 40 -6.93 -6.27 0.29
C TYR A 40 -5.62 -7.04 0.37
N PHE A 41 -5.72 -8.36 0.43
CA PHE A 41 -4.57 -9.25 0.51
C PHE A 41 -4.71 -10.32 -0.55
N GLY A 42 -3.64 -10.56 -1.28
CA GLY A 42 -3.63 -11.49 -2.40
C GLY A 42 -2.21 -11.87 -2.77
N LEU A 43 -2.06 -12.28 -4.03
CA LEU A 43 -0.78 -12.68 -4.58
C LEU A 43 -0.40 -11.77 -5.74
N GLU A 44 0.83 -11.26 -5.73
CA GLU A 44 1.47 -10.64 -6.88
C GLU A 44 2.64 -11.54 -7.30
N SER A 45 2.61 -12.07 -8.51
CA SER A 45 3.68 -12.98 -9.00
C SER A 45 4.00 -14.12 -8.01
N GLY A 46 2.97 -14.68 -7.34
CA GLY A 46 3.11 -15.76 -6.36
C GLY A 46 3.61 -15.36 -4.97
N GLN A 47 3.82 -14.06 -4.71
CA GLN A 47 4.29 -13.52 -3.44
C GLN A 47 3.15 -12.97 -2.60
N ARG A 48 3.30 -12.96 -1.26
CA ARG A 48 2.28 -12.38 -0.37
C ARG A 48 2.25 -10.87 -0.56
N THR A 49 1.09 -10.34 -0.93
CA THR A 49 0.97 -8.92 -1.27
C THR A 49 -0.21 -8.27 -0.57
N GLY A 50 0.06 -7.13 0.05
CA GLY A 50 -0.97 -6.23 0.56
C GLY A 50 -1.23 -5.08 -0.40
N TYR A 51 -2.50 -4.72 -0.57
CA TYR A 51 -2.96 -3.60 -1.38
C TYR A 51 -3.77 -2.65 -0.51
N PHE A 52 -3.32 -1.42 -0.36
CA PHE A 52 -3.89 -0.43 0.56
C PHE A 52 -4.28 0.83 -0.19
N VAL A 53 -5.56 1.18 -0.15
CA VAL A 53 -6.06 2.46 -0.65
C VAL A 53 -5.98 3.46 0.50
N VAL A 54 -5.16 4.50 0.35
CA VAL A 54 -4.83 5.46 1.42
C VAL A 54 -5.09 6.87 0.95
N ASP A 55 -5.75 7.68 1.78
CA ASP A 55 -5.77 9.14 1.59
C ASP A 55 -4.54 9.77 2.26
N LEU A 56 -3.51 10.00 1.46
CA LEU A 56 -2.24 10.55 1.89
C LEU A 56 -2.32 12.08 1.97
N LYS A 57 -2.01 12.67 3.13
CA LYS A 57 -2.02 14.13 3.30
C LYS A 57 -0.84 14.80 2.62
N GLU A 58 0.38 14.34 2.90
CA GLU A 58 1.60 14.88 2.32
C GLU A 58 2.51 13.77 1.77
N SER A 59 3.23 14.04 0.68
CA SER A 59 4.17 13.06 0.11
C SER A 59 5.36 12.75 1.03
N SER A 60 5.70 13.69 1.91
CA SER A 60 6.69 13.56 2.99
C SER A 60 6.32 12.51 4.03
N ASP A 61 5.05 12.10 4.11
CA ASP A 61 4.61 11.03 5.02
C ASP A 61 5.00 9.64 4.49
N LEU A 62 5.32 9.49 3.21
CA LEU A 62 5.62 8.18 2.62
C LEU A 62 6.83 7.48 3.26
N PRO A 63 8.02 8.11 3.39
CA PRO A 63 9.17 7.45 4.01
C PRO A 63 8.85 6.87 5.40
N PRO A 64 8.36 7.64 6.38
CA PRO A 64 8.12 7.10 7.71
C PRO A 64 6.95 6.09 7.75
N LEU A 65 6.00 6.11 6.81
CA LEU A 65 4.92 5.11 6.72
C LEU A 65 5.41 3.78 6.13
N LEU A 66 6.24 3.83 5.09
CA LEU A 66 6.66 2.66 4.33
C LEU A 66 7.89 1.96 4.91
N GLU A 67 8.72 2.68 5.69
CA GLU A 67 9.97 2.15 6.25
C GLU A 67 9.83 0.79 6.96
N PRO A 68 8.78 0.53 7.77
CA PRO A 68 8.62 -0.78 8.40
C PRO A 68 8.40 -1.93 7.40
N LEU A 69 7.79 -1.65 6.24
CA LEU A 69 7.58 -2.66 5.20
C LEU A 69 8.90 -3.04 4.54
N PHE A 70 9.78 -2.06 4.31
CA PHE A 70 11.13 -2.32 3.78
C PHE A 70 11.99 -3.05 4.82
N THR A 71 12.09 -2.50 6.02
CA THR A 71 13.06 -2.95 7.03
C THR A 71 12.68 -4.28 7.68
N ASN A 72 11.40 -4.51 7.96
CA ASN A 72 10.97 -5.71 8.67
C ASN A 72 10.57 -6.85 7.73
N LEU A 73 10.13 -6.54 6.51
CA LEU A 73 9.55 -7.52 5.59
C LEU A 73 10.29 -7.63 4.25
N ASP A 74 11.32 -6.80 4.02
CA ASP A 74 12.04 -6.77 2.75
C ASP A 74 11.08 -6.57 1.55
N ALA A 75 10.00 -5.81 1.78
CA ALA A 75 8.92 -5.71 0.81
C ALA A 75 9.30 -4.79 -0.36
N GLU A 76 9.00 -5.19 -1.59
CA GLU A 76 8.93 -4.27 -2.72
C GLU A 76 7.64 -3.45 -2.60
N VAL A 77 7.76 -2.12 -2.53
CA VAL A 77 6.60 -1.23 -2.39
C VAL A 77 6.43 -0.36 -3.64
N LYS A 78 5.21 -0.36 -4.19
CA LYS A 78 4.78 0.56 -5.26
C LYS A 78 3.72 1.49 -4.72
N VAL A 79 3.85 2.78 -5.04
CA VAL A 79 2.87 3.82 -4.70
C VAL A 79 2.35 4.41 -6.00
N THR A 80 1.04 4.33 -6.22
CA THR A 80 0.41 4.83 -7.45
C THR A 80 -0.72 5.79 -7.08
N PRO A 81 -0.70 7.06 -7.55
CA PRO A 81 -1.86 7.93 -7.44
C PRO A 81 -3.05 7.28 -8.15
N ILE A 82 -4.19 7.19 -7.46
CA ILE A 82 -5.41 6.60 -8.00
C ILE A 82 -6.59 7.55 -7.75
N MET A 83 -7.67 7.34 -8.49
CA MET A 83 -8.87 8.16 -8.42
C MET A 83 -10.11 7.27 -8.37
N ASN A 84 -11.11 7.67 -7.58
CA ASN A 84 -12.42 7.02 -7.61
C ASN A 84 -13.26 7.55 -8.79
N ALA A 85 -14.49 7.05 -8.95
CA ALA A 85 -15.37 7.47 -10.05
C ALA A 85 -15.71 8.98 -10.04
N GLU A 86 -15.85 9.58 -8.86
CA GLU A 86 -16.15 11.02 -8.73
C GLU A 86 -14.96 11.88 -9.14
N ASP A 87 -13.76 11.52 -8.67
CA ASP A 87 -12.51 12.18 -9.01
C ASP A 87 -12.20 12.07 -10.51
N LEU A 88 -12.43 10.89 -11.09
CA LEU A 88 -12.34 10.68 -12.54
C LEU A 88 -13.31 11.59 -13.30
N LYS A 89 -14.58 11.66 -12.88
CA LYS A 89 -15.58 12.53 -13.51
C LYS A 89 -15.17 14.01 -13.46
N LYS A 90 -14.66 14.48 -12.32
CA LYS A 90 -14.13 15.85 -12.16
C LYS A 90 -12.90 16.10 -13.04
N GLY A 91 -12.03 15.12 -13.21
CA GLY A 91 -10.87 15.19 -14.10
C GLY A 91 -11.29 15.29 -15.56
N LEU A 92 -12.17 14.39 -16.00
CA LEU A 92 -12.69 14.36 -17.37
C LEU A 92 -13.47 15.62 -17.74
N SER A 93 -14.22 16.24 -16.82
CA SER A 93 -14.95 17.49 -17.10
C SER A 93 -14.04 18.69 -17.39
N LYS A 94 -12.74 18.60 -17.08
CA LYS A 94 -11.75 19.64 -17.40
C LYS A 94 -11.16 19.47 -18.80
N LEU A 95 -11.30 18.29 -19.40
CA LEU A 95 -10.92 18.08 -20.79
C LEU A 95 -11.92 18.88 -21.64
N GLY A 96 -11.40 19.75 -22.50
CA GLY A 96 -12.23 20.42 -23.50
C GLY A 96 -12.99 19.37 -24.33
N LYS A 97 -14.15 19.74 -24.86
CA LYS A 97 -14.82 18.90 -25.85
C LYS A 97 -13.87 18.77 -27.04
N THR A 98 -13.46 17.54 -27.35
CA THR A 98 -12.80 17.22 -28.62
C THR A 98 -13.83 17.15 -29.73
#